data_AF-A0A962EBT8-F1
#
_entry.id   AF-A0A962EBT8-F1
#
_cell.length_a   1.000
_cell.length_b   1.000
_cell.length_c   1.000
_cell.angle_alpha   90.00
_cell.angle_beta   90.00
_cell.angle_gamma   90.00
#
_symmetry.space_group_name_H-M   'P 1'
#
loop_
_entity.id
_entity.type
_entity.pdbx_description
1 polymer ?
#
loop_
_entity_poly.entity_id
_entity_poly.type
_entity_poly.pdbx_seq_one_letter_code
_entity_poly.pdbx_strand_id
1 'polypeptide(L)'
;DRYFQRYESVTPDFVARTWLGDQFAGEQAFRGRSAERQNIDVPMQWLADHEPVGPLLIAKRGEGRLYYRIGLDYAPRSLKLDPAQHGFEVQRRYEAIDDPADVQRLDDGSWQIRAGAKIAVQVTMINTAVRHHVALVDPLPAGLEVINPDLTPSLASPGNPRPLWSDGGRGGWWWGPWYQHQNLRDNRVEAFTTLLPGGVYQYKYEARATTPGEFVVPPAKAEEMYEPESFGRSGSDRVVIR
;
A
#
# COMPACT_ATOMS: atom_id res chain seq x y z
N ASP A 1 -18.50 17.49 -22.52
CA ASP A 1 -18.48 18.92 -22.89
C ASP A 1 -18.46 19.91 -21.73
N ARG A 2 -19.28 19.78 -20.67
CA ARG A 2 -19.28 20.77 -19.56
C ARG A 2 -17.93 20.97 -18.86
N TYR A 3 -17.13 19.90 -18.70
CA TYR A 3 -15.79 20.00 -18.12
C TYR A 3 -14.86 20.83 -19.00
N PHE A 4 -14.77 20.47 -20.29
CA PHE A 4 -13.94 21.14 -21.27
C PHE A 4 -14.26 22.64 -21.37
N GLN A 5 -15.55 22.98 -21.48
CA GLN A 5 -15.99 24.37 -21.55
C GLN A 5 -15.66 25.17 -20.29
N ARG A 6 -15.59 24.52 -19.12
CA ARG A 6 -15.32 25.19 -17.84
C ARG A 6 -13.84 25.29 -17.51
N TYR A 7 -13.05 24.26 -17.82
CA TYR A 7 -11.67 24.14 -17.34
C TYR A 7 -10.60 24.16 -18.44
N GLU A 8 -10.99 23.94 -19.71
CA GLU A 8 -10.10 23.79 -20.88
C GLU A 8 -10.52 24.68 -22.07
N SER A 9 -11.29 25.74 -21.79
CA SER A 9 -11.76 26.68 -22.80
C SER A 9 -10.62 27.47 -23.45
N VAL A 10 -9.55 27.73 -22.71
CA VAL A 10 -8.34 28.42 -23.19
C VAL A 10 -7.44 27.42 -23.92
N THR A 11 -7.08 27.74 -25.16
CA THR A 11 -6.11 26.96 -25.92
C THR A 11 -4.73 27.07 -25.25
N PRO A 12 -4.04 25.96 -24.97
CA PRO A 12 -2.70 26.00 -24.38
C PRO A 12 -1.69 26.76 -25.25
N ASP A 13 -1.04 27.75 -24.66
CA ASP A 13 0.16 28.40 -25.19
C ASP A 13 1.04 28.82 -24.00
N PHE A 14 1.79 27.85 -23.47
CA PHE A 14 2.60 28.06 -22.28
C PHE A 14 3.86 27.22 -22.28
N VAL A 15 4.83 27.63 -21.47
CA VAL A 15 6.04 26.87 -21.15
C VAL A 15 5.98 26.45 -19.69
N ALA A 16 6.16 25.16 -19.42
CA ALA A 16 6.37 24.62 -18.09
C ALA A 16 7.87 24.37 -17.88
N ARG A 17 8.41 24.86 -16.77
CA ARG A 17 9.82 24.69 -16.40
C ARG A 17 9.92 24.03 -15.03
N THR A 18 10.91 23.17 -14.87
CA THR A 18 11.09 22.37 -13.66
C THR A 18 12.51 22.54 -13.11
N TRP A 19 12.62 22.66 -11.79
CA TRP A 19 13.89 22.74 -11.06
C TRP A 19 13.86 21.88 -9.80
N LEU A 20 15.03 21.42 -9.38
CA LEU A 20 15.27 20.78 -8.08
C LEU A 20 16.25 21.68 -7.30
N GLY A 21 15.74 22.47 -6.37
CA GLY A 21 16.47 23.61 -5.82
C GLY A 21 16.85 24.59 -6.93
N ASP A 22 18.15 24.88 -7.06
CA ASP A 22 18.69 25.78 -8.08
C ASP A 22 19.03 25.05 -9.39
N GLN A 23 18.91 23.71 -9.43
CA GLN A 23 19.28 22.91 -10.59
C GLN A 23 18.11 22.81 -11.57
N PHE A 24 18.34 23.23 -12.81
CA PHE A 24 17.35 23.14 -13.88
C PHE A 24 17.18 21.69 -14.33
N ALA A 25 15.97 21.16 -14.21
CA ALA A 25 15.63 19.79 -14.59
C ALA A 25 15.09 19.70 -16.03
N GLY A 26 14.49 20.77 -16.54
CA GLY A 26 14.05 20.84 -17.94
C GLY A 26 12.90 21.82 -18.16
N GLU A 27 12.55 22.01 -19.43
CA GLU A 27 11.38 22.77 -19.85
C GLU A 27 10.63 22.09 -20.98
N GLN A 28 9.33 22.36 -21.05
CA GLN A 28 8.44 21.83 -22.08
C GLN A 28 7.48 22.92 -22.54
N ALA A 29 7.37 23.09 -23.86
CA ALA A 29 6.44 24.02 -24.48
C ALA A 29 5.16 23.30 -24.90
N PHE A 30 4.02 23.87 -24.55
CA PHE A 30 2.69 23.38 -24.90
C PHE A 30 2.02 24.41 -25.81
N ARG A 31 1.73 24.01 -27.05
CA ARG A 31 1.09 24.85 -28.05
C ARG A 31 -0.07 24.11 -28.70
N GLY A 32 -1.26 24.71 -28.65
CA GLY A 32 -2.47 24.07 -29.15
C GLY A 32 -2.95 22.95 -28.22
N ARG A 33 -3.96 22.21 -28.68
CA ARG A 33 -4.54 21.08 -27.93
C ARG A 33 -3.91 19.79 -28.40
N SER A 34 -3.26 19.08 -27.48
CA SER A 34 -2.66 17.77 -27.72
C SER A 34 -2.93 16.86 -26.53
N ALA A 35 -3.08 15.56 -26.81
CA ALA A 35 -3.12 14.50 -25.79
C ALA A 35 -1.73 13.92 -25.49
N GLU A 36 -0.69 14.41 -26.18
CA GLU A 36 0.68 14.00 -25.94
C GLU A 36 1.13 14.39 -24.53
N ARG A 37 1.83 13.45 -23.89
CA ARG A 37 2.42 13.65 -22.57
C ARG A 37 3.88 13.97 -22.74
N GLN A 38 4.33 15.01 -22.06
CA GLN A 38 5.74 15.36 -21.96
C GLN A 38 6.27 14.87 -20.61
N ASN A 39 7.41 14.18 -20.62
CA ASN A 39 8.02 13.60 -19.44
C ASN A 39 9.42 14.19 -19.21
N ILE A 40 9.79 14.34 -17.94
CA ILE A 40 11.14 14.66 -17.49
C ILE A 40 11.51 13.60 -16.47
N ASP A 41 12.52 12.80 -16.79
CA ASP A 41 13.01 11.74 -15.90
C ASP A 41 14.33 12.18 -15.27
N VAL A 42 14.37 12.24 -13.94
CA VAL A 42 15.59 12.52 -13.16
C VAL A 42 16.05 11.22 -12.51
N PRO A 43 17.22 10.68 -12.88
CA PRO A 43 17.72 9.44 -12.29
C PRO A 43 17.89 9.56 -10.77
N MET A 44 17.49 8.53 -10.02
CA MET A 44 17.70 8.49 -8.56
C MET A 44 19.17 8.63 -8.17
N GLN A 45 20.09 8.11 -9.00
CA GLN A 45 21.53 8.28 -8.78
C GLN A 45 21.92 9.77 -8.80
N TRP A 46 21.37 10.54 -9.75
CA TRP A 46 21.64 11.97 -9.82
C TRP A 46 21.12 12.70 -8.57
N LEU A 47 19.95 12.32 -8.05
CA LEU A 47 19.45 12.87 -6.79
C LEU A 47 20.36 12.53 -5.60
N ALA A 48 20.87 11.30 -5.54
CA ALA A 48 21.77 10.85 -4.49
C ALA A 48 23.14 11.57 -4.53
N ASP A 49 23.64 11.89 -5.73
CA ASP A 49 24.91 12.59 -5.93
C ASP A 49 24.81 14.09 -5.60
N HIS A 50 23.59 14.65 -5.52
CA HIS A 50 23.33 16.07 -5.29
C HIS A 50 22.57 16.33 -3.97
N GLU A 51 22.90 15.57 -2.91
CA GLU A 51 22.34 15.82 -1.58
C GLU A 51 22.95 17.09 -0.93
N PRO A 52 22.13 17.92 -0.24
CA PRO A 52 20.69 17.81 -0.09
C PRO A 52 19.93 18.23 -1.36
N VAL A 53 18.95 17.43 -1.77
CA VAL A 53 18.07 17.78 -2.90
C VAL A 53 17.17 18.94 -2.46
N GLY A 54 17.19 20.04 -3.23
CA GLY A 54 16.32 21.18 -3.00
C GLY A 54 14.85 20.91 -3.33
N PRO A 55 13.94 21.85 -3.05
CA PRO A 55 12.53 21.71 -3.37
C PRO A 55 12.30 21.54 -4.88
N LEU A 56 11.31 20.73 -5.26
CA LEU A 56 10.83 20.64 -6.64
C LEU A 56 9.99 21.89 -6.97
N LEU A 57 10.47 22.73 -7.87
CA LEU A 57 9.72 23.86 -8.41
C LEU A 57 9.23 23.56 -9.82
N ILE A 58 7.92 23.75 -10.05
CA ILE A 58 7.32 23.73 -11.39
C ILE A 58 6.70 25.11 -11.64
N ALA A 59 7.18 25.82 -12.67
CA ALA A 59 6.65 27.13 -13.05
C ALA A 59 6.02 27.07 -14.45
N LYS A 60 4.77 27.53 -14.55
CA LYS A 60 4.06 27.72 -15.83
C LYS A 60 4.07 29.19 -16.22
N ARG A 61 4.48 29.51 -17.45
CA ARG A 61 4.36 30.86 -18.04
C ARG A 61 3.60 30.80 -19.36
N GLY A 62 2.52 31.58 -19.48
CA GLY A 62 1.65 31.60 -20.66
C GLY A 62 0.19 31.24 -20.34
N GLU A 63 -0.63 31.05 -21.36
CA GLU A 63 -2.07 30.81 -21.25
C GLU A 63 -2.43 29.32 -21.25
N GLY A 64 -3.52 28.95 -20.58
CA GLY A 64 -3.97 27.56 -20.47
C GLY A 64 -3.58 26.89 -19.15
N ARG A 65 -4.11 25.67 -18.96
CA ARG A 65 -3.98 24.88 -17.73
C ARG A 65 -2.89 23.83 -17.89
N LEU A 66 -1.97 23.76 -16.93
CA LEU A 66 -1.00 22.67 -16.82
C LEU A 66 -1.60 21.56 -15.95
N TYR A 67 -1.69 20.37 -16.51
CA TYR A 67 -1.90 19.14 -15.75
C TYR A 67 -0.55 18.44 -15.64
N TYR A 68 -0.22 17.97 -14.45
CA TYR A 68 1.06 17.32 -14.18
C TYR A 68 0.88 16.21 -13.15
N ARG A 69 1.76 15.21 -13.22
CA ARG A 69 1.92 14.17 -12.20
C ARG A 69 3.39 14.12 -11.83
N ILE A 70 3.66 14.00 -10.54
CA ILE A 70 5.00 13.78 -10.01
C ILE A 70 5.02 12.37 -9.43
N GLY A 71 6.00 11.57 -9.83
CA GLY A 71 6.24 10.23 -9.32
C GLY A 71 7.67 10.13 -8.80
N LEU A 72 7.87 9.33 -7.76
CA LEU A 72 9.18 9.02 -7.22
C LEU A 72 9.23 7.53 -6.87
N ASP A 73 10.09 6.79 -7.56
CA ASP A 73 10.35 5.39 -7.30
C ASP A 73 11.72 5.25 -6.62
N TYR A 74 11.74 4.77 -5.39
CA TYR A 74 12.95 4.72 -4.58
C TYR A 74 12.96 3.52 -3.63
N ALA A 75 14.16 3.04 -3.31
CA ALA A 75 14.39 2.13 -2.20
C ALA A 75 14.74 2.95 -0.95
N PRO A 76 14.01 2.80 0.16
CA PRO A 76 14.37 3.48 1.41
C PRO A 76 15.76 3.04 1.90
N ARG A 77 16.56 3.99 2.39
CA ARG A 77 17.87 3.68 3.02
C ARG A 77 17.72 2.87 4.32
N SER A 78 16.64 3.12 5.06
CA SER A 78 16.30 2.41 6.29
C SER A 78 15.26 1.32 5.99
N LEU A 79 15.52 0.10 6.46
CA LEU A 79 14.53 -0.97 6.46
C LEU A 79 13.47 -0.80 7.58
N LYS A 80 13.71 0.10 8.54
CA LYS A 80 12.74 0.53 9.54
C LYS A 80 11.95 1.70 8.97
N LEU A 81 10.71 1.43 8.58
CA LEU A 81 9.78 2.42 8.09
C LEU A 81 8.68 2.66 9.12
N ASP A 82 8.38 3.92 9.38
CA ASP A 82 7.19 4.30 10.15
C ASP A 82 5.92 4.05 9.31
N PRO A 83 4.76 3.79 9.93
CA PRO A 83 3.50 3.69 9.20
C PRO A 83 3.19 4.99 8.45
N ALA A 84 2.47 4.87 7.33
CA ALA A 84 2.03 6.02 6.54
C ALA A 84 0.55 5.88 6.18
N GLN A 85 -0.16 7.01 6.21
CA GLN A 85 -1.60 7.10 5.98
C GLN A 85 -1.91 8.18 4.95
N HIS A 86 -2.27 7.74 3.74
CA HIS A 86 -2.67 8.59 2.61
C HIS A 86 -4.00 8.10 2.05
N GLY A 87 -4.99 7.91 2.92
CA GLY A 87 -6.33 7.43 2.53
C GLY A 87 -6.70 6.06 3.06
N PHE A 88 -5.69 5.26 3.43
CA PHE A 88 -5.84 4.03 4.22
C PHE A 88 -4.96 4.08 5.47
N GLU A 89 -5.41 3.45 6.55
CA GLU A 89 -4.56 3.04 7.67
C GLU A 89 -4.43 1.52 7.64
N VAL A 90 -3.23 1.00 7.87
CA VAL A 90 -2.95 -0.44 7.83
C VAL A 90 -2.16 -0.85 9.05
N GLN A 91 -2.61 -1.90 9.72
CA GLN A 91 -1.96 -2.50 10.88
C GLN A 91 -1.83 -4.01 10.68
N ARG A 92 -0.72 -4.60 11.13
CA ARG A 92 -0.50 -6.04 11.11
C ARG A 92 -0.25 -6.55 12.52
N ARG A 93 -0.72 -7.76 12.79
CA ARG A 93 -0.42 -8.51 14.02
C ARG A 93 -0.32 -10.00 13.77
N TYR A 94 0.41 -10.67 14.65
CA TYR A 94 0.54 -12.12 14.68
C TYR A 94 -0.22 -12.67 15.88
N GLU A 95 -0.99 -13.74 15.68
CA GLU A 95 -1.78 -14.42 16.70
C GLU A 95 -1.35 -15.89 16.73
N ALA A 96 -1.11 -16.44 17.92
CA ALA A 96 -0.92 -17.88 18.06
C ALA A 96 -2.24 -18.62 17.78
N ILE A 97 -2.15 -19.82 17.20
CA ILE A 97 -3.31 -20.69 16.97
C ILE A 97 -3.42 -21.78 18.03
N ASP A 98 -2.34 -22.55 18.23
CA ASP A 98 -2.37 -23.75 19.08
C ASP A 98 -2.04 -23.46 20.55
N ASP A 99 -0.92 -22.77 20.80
CA ASP A 99 -0.48 -22.38 22.15
C ASP A 99 -0.25 -20.86 22.20
N PRO A 100 -0.94 -20.10 23.07
CA PRO A 100 -0.72 -18.66 23.24
C PRO A 100 0.75 -18.25 23.48
N ALA A 101 1.57 -19.14 24.03
CA ALA A 101 3.00 -18.89 24.25
C ALA A 101 3.83 -18.91 22.94
N ASP A 102 3.29 -19.44 21.84
CA ASP A 102 3.97 -19.57 20.55
C ASP A 102 4.23 -18.23 19.87
N VAL A 103 3.46 -17.19 20.21
CA VAL A 103 3.62 -15.84 19.65
C VAL A 103 3.67 -14.84 20.79
N GLN A 104 4.77 -14.11 20.89
CA GLN A 104 4.97 -13.09 21.92
C GLN A 104 5.43 -11.80 21.28
N ARG A 105 4.89 -10.67 21.75
CA ARG A 105 5.41 -9.36 21.41
C ARG A 105 6.38 -8.91 22.49
N LEU A 106 7.61 -8.60 22.08
CA LEU A 106 8.70 -8.20 22.97
C LEU A 106 8.64 -6.70 23.28
N ASP A 107 9.36 -6.28 24.32
CA ASP A 107 9.38 -4.89 24.80
C ASP A 107 9.94 -3.90 23.76
N ASP A 108 10.81 -4.38 22.87
CA ASP A 108 11.35 -3.60 21.76
C ASP A 108 10.38 -3.46 20.57
N GLY A 109 9.18 -4.05 20.69
CA GLY A 109 8.13 -4.06 19.68
C GLY A 109 8.23 -5.17 18.64
N SER A 110 9.31 -5.95 18.65
CA SER A 110 9.49 -7.11 17.76
C SER A 110 8.62 -8.30 18.19
N TRP A 111 8.45 -9.25 17.28
CA TRP A 111 7.67 -10.46 17.49
C TRP A 111 8.59 -11.66 17.63
N GLN A 112 8.33 -12.49 18.61
CA GLN A 112 8.97 -13.78 18.78
C GLN A 112 7.97 -14.89 18.49
N ILE A 113 8.35 -15.83 17.63
CA ILE A 113 7.49 -16.93 17.20
C ILE A 113 8.23 -18.24 17.38
N ARG A 114 7.58 -19.24 17.99
CA ARG A 114 8.17 -20.58 18.15
C ARG A 114 8.34 -21.27 16.80
N ALA A 115 9.51 -21.85 16.56
CA ALA A 115 9.76 -22.68 15.39
C ALA A 115 8.77 -23.86 15.29
N GLY A 116 8.24 -24.06 14.10
CA GLY A 116 7.20 -25.05 13.78
C GLY A 116 5.78 -24.64 14.14
N ALA A 117 5.57 -23.54 14.87
CA ALA A 117 4.24 -23.10 15.30
C ALA A 117 3.37 -22.69 14.10
N LYS A 118 2.07 -22.95 14.23
CA LYS A 118 1.05 -22.41 13.36
C LYS A 118 0.53 -21.10 13.94
N ILE A 119 0.47 -20.06 13.12
CA ILE A 119 0.03 -18.72 13.52
C ILE A 119 -1.01 -18.19 12.56
N ALA A 120 -1.84 -17.27 13.04
CA ALA A 120 -2.69 -16.44 12.20
C ALA A 120 -2.04 -15.06 12.06
N VAL A 121 -1.91 -14.59 10.82
CA VAL A 121 -1.54 -13.21 10.53
C VAL A 121 -2.82 -12.43 10.26
N GLN A 122 -3.05 -11.36 11.02
CA GLN A 122 -4.17 -10.45 10.78
C GLN A 122 -3.64 -9.09 10.30
N VAL A 123 -4.11 -8.69 9.13
CA VAL A 123 -3.95 -7.33 8.61
C VAL A 123 -5.28 -6.60 8.72
N THR A 124 -5.27 -5.44 9.39
CA THR A 124 -6.43 -4.57 9.54
C THR A 124 -6.24 -3.35 8.66
N MET A 125 -7.22 -3.07 7.81
CA MET A 125 -7.26 -1.94 6.90
C MET A 125 -8.44 -1.05 7.26
N ILE A 126 -8.21 0.26 7.38
CA ILE A 126 -9.24 1.25 7.70
C ILE A 126 -9.24 2.31 6.60
N ASN A 127 -10.41 2.66 6.10
CA ASN A 127 -10.62 3.81 5.20
C ASN A 127 -11.89 4.59 5.63
N THR A 128 -11.99 5.85 5.21
CA THR A 128 -13.13 6.72 5.54
C THR A 128 -14.00 7.10 4.34
N ALA A 129 -13.57 6.70 3.13
CA ALA A 129 -14.23 7.01 1.88
C ALA A 129 -14.47 5.73 1.07
N VAL A 130 -15.36 5.81 0.09
CA VAL A 130 -15.48 4.76 -0.93
C VAL A 130 -14.22 4.75 -1.77
N ARG A 131 -13.63 3.57 -1.98
CA ARG A 131 -12.39 3.33 -2.72
C ARG A 131 -12.65 2.37 -3.87
N HIS A 132 -11.90 2.53 -4.95
CA HIS A 132 -12.04 1.74 -6.18
C HIS A 132 -10.76 0.96 -6.48
N HIS A 133 -10.91 -0.28 -6.97
CA HIS A 133 -9.80 -1.15 -7.35
C HIS A 133 -8.73 -1.24 -6.25
N VAL A 134 -9.15 -1.65 -5.05
CA VAL A 134 -8.27 -1.73 -3.88
C VAL A 134 -7.47 -3.03 -3.90
N ALA A 135 -6.17 -2.91 -3.68
CA ALA A 135 -5.27 -4.03 -3.40
C ALA A 135 -4.72 -3.91 -1.98
N LEU A 136 -4.85 -4.98 -1.18
CA LEU A 136 -4.14 -5.18 0.07
C LEU A 136 -3.03 -6.21 -0.17
N VAL A 137 -1.79 -5.84 0.10
CA VAL A 137 -0.61 -6.70 -0.04
C VAL A 137 0.12 -6.76 1.29
N ASP A 138 0.37 -7.98 1.78
CA ASP A 138 1.16 -8.22 2.98
C ASP A 138 2.37 -9.11 2.63
N PRO A 139 3.57 -8.53 2.53
CA PRO A 139 4.80 -9.29 2.37
C PRO A 139 5.07 -10.18 3.58
N LEU A 140 5.40 -11.44 3.32
CA LEU A 140 5.76 -12.37 4.38
C LEU A 140 7.22 -12.18 4.82
N PRO A 141 7.51 -12.29 6.13
CA PRO A 141 8.88 -12.45 6.58
C PRO A 141 9.43 -13.81 6.12
N ALA A 142 10.70 -13.85 5.73
CA ALA A 142 11.29 -15.00 5.03
C ALA A 142 11.25 -16.34 5.81
N GLY A 143 11.10 -16.31 7.13
CA GLY A 143 10.97 -17.53 7.93
C GLY A 143 9.53 -18.05 8.11
N LEU A 144 8.53 -17.34 7.59
CA LEU A 144 7.13 -17.78 7.58
C LEU A 144 6.71 -18.28 6.19
N GLU A 145 5.91 -19.33 6.17
CA GLU A 145 5.30 -19.89 4.96
C GLU A 145 3.78 -19.84 5.08
N VAL A 146 3.09 -19.31 4.06
CA VAL A 146 1.62 -19.31 4.03
C VAL A 146 1.09 -20.73 3.95
N ILE A 147 0.07 -21.04 4.75
CA ILE A 147 -0.67 -22.30 4.63
C ILE A 147 -1.84 -22.06 3.68
N ASN A 148 -1.80 -22.70 2.51
CA ASN A 148 -2.90 -22.63 1.56
C ASN A 148 -4.02 -23.62 1.95
N PRO A 149 -5.22 -23.14 2.33
CA PRO A 149 -6.32 -24.00 2.73
C PRO A 149 -6.83 -24.88 1.57
N ASP A 150 -6.65 -24.46 0.31
CA ASP A 150 -7.09 -25.23 -0.86
C ASP A 150 -6.22 -26.49 -1.09
N LEU A 151 -5.00 -26.51 -0.54
CA LEU A 151 -4.07 -27.63 -0.64
C LEU A 151 -4.07 -28.53 0.61
N THR A 152 -4.66 -28.05 1.71
CA THR A 152 -4.72 -28.78 2.98
C THR A 152 -6.16 -28.75 3.50
N PRO A 153 -6.94 -29.84 3.34
CA PRO A 153 -8.31 -29.89 3.86
C PRO A 153 -8.26 -30.10 5.38
N SER A 154 -7.90 -29.06 6.12
CA SER A 154 -7.99 -29.03 7.58
C SER A 154 -8.58 -27.69 8.02
N LEU A 155 -9.87 -27.75 8.34
CA LEU A 155 -10.61 -26.95 9.32
C LEU A 155 -10.84 -25.47 9.01
N ALA A 156 -12.10 -25.17 8.68
CA ALA A 156 -12.80 -23.90 8.74
C ALA A 156 -12.11 -22.67 8.10
N SER A 157 -12.70 -22.20 7.00
CA SER A 157 -12.56 -20.81 6.53
C SER A 157 -12.48 -19.85 7.72
N PRO A 158 -11.46 -18.98 7.82
CA PRO A 158 -11.39 -17.97 8.87
C PRO A 158 -12.71 -17.22 8.90
N GLY A 159 -13.39 -17.29 10.04
CA GLY A 159 -14.68 -16.63 10.26
C GLY A 159 -14.62 -15.19 9.81
N ASN A 160 -15.55 -14.84 8.93
CA ASN A 160 -15.65 -13.57 8.26
C ASN A 160 -15.77 -12.43 9.30
N PRO A 161 -14.77 -11.54 9.45
CA PRO A 161 -14.84 -10.48 10.42
C PRO A 161 -15.91 -9.47 9.98
N ARG A 162 -16.92 -9.30 10.84
CA ARG A 162 -17.93 -8.22 10.72
C ARG A 162 -17.18 -6.88 10.64
N PRO A 163 -17.62 -5.93 9.81
CA PRO A 163 -17.22 -4.54 10.01
C PRO A 163 -17.57 -4.18 11.46
N LEU A 164 -16.62 -3.63 12.22
CA LEU A 164 -16.80 -3.24 13.63
C LEU A 164 -17.96 -2.24 13.85
N TRP A 165 -18.60 -1.76 12.77
CA TRP A 165 -19.67 -0.76 12.75
C TRP A 165 -21.03 -1.36 12.38
N SER A 166 -21.20 -2.70 12.36
CA SER A 166 -22.50 -3.33 12.12
C SER A 166 -23.31 -3.53 13.42
N ASP A 167 -23.56 -2.45 14.14
CA ASP A 167 -24.63 -2.41 15.14
C ASP A 167 -25.76 -1.55 14.58
N GLY A 168 -26.89 -2.17 14.23
CA GLY A 168 -28.07 -1.45 13.72
C GLY A 168 -28.32 -1.56 12.21
N GLY A 169 -28.82 -2.73 11.79
CA GLY A 169 -29.84 -2.90 10.74
C GLY A 169 -29.71 -2.12 9.43
N ARG A 170 -29.20 -2.79 8.38
CA ARG A 170 -29.75 -2.82 7.01
C ARG A 170 -29.06 -3.93 6.21
N GLY A 171 -29.86 -4.90 5.74
CA GLY A 171 -29.42 -6.15 5.10
C GLY A 171 -28.88 -6.01 3.66
N GLY A 172 -28.32 -7.12 3.14
CA GLY A 172 -28.06 -7.31 1.71
C GLY A 172 -26.75 -7.92 1.17
N TRP A 173 -25.57 -7.87 1.83
CA TRP A 173 -24.28 -8.20 1.15
C TRP A 173 -23.32 -9.16 1.91
N TRP A 174 -23.73 -9.77 3.02
CA TRP A 174 -22.84 -9.96 4.19
C TRP A 174 -22.33 -11.38 4.51
N TRP A 175 -22.23 -12.32 3.56
CA TRP A 175 -21.81 -13.70 3.86
C TRP A 175 -20.43 -14.10 3.32
N GLY A 176 -19.72 -13.21 2.64
CA GLY A 176 -18.40 -13.47 2.07
C GLY A 176 -17.34 -12.45 2.50
N PRO A 177 -16.04 -12.75 2.28
CA PRO A 177 -14.97 -11.82 2.56
C PRO A 177 -15.18 -10.47 1.85
N TRP A 178 -14.59 -9.40 2.37
CA TRP A 178 -14.65 -8.07 1.76
C TRP A 178 -13.93 -8.00 0.40
N TYR A 179 -13.08 -8.98 0.10
CA TYR A 179 -12.32 -9.11 -1.14
C TYR A 179 -13.00 -10.07 -2.13
N GLN A 180 -12.79 -9.82 -3.42
CA GLN A 180 -13.30 -10.64 -4.54
C GLN A 180 -12.28 -11.68 -5.00
N HIS A 181 -10.98 -11.43 -4.75
CA HIS A 181 -9.90 -12.32 -5.15
C HIS A 181 -8.78 -12.28 -4.12
N GLN A 182 -8.09 -13.41 -3.93
CA GLN A 182 -6.89 -13.51 -3.12
C GLN A 182 -5.81 -14.31 -3.86
N ASN A 183 -4.55 -13.95 -3.64
CA ASN A 183 -3.40 -14.75 -4.03
C ASN A 183 -2.56 -15.07 -2.80
N LEU A 184 -2.24 -16.34 -2.61
CA LEU A 184 -1.28 -16.81 -1.62
C LEU A 184 0.00 -17.17 -2.37
N ARG A 185 1.06 -16.38 -2.19
CA ARG A 185 2.36 -16.56 -2.84
C ARG A 185 3.42 -16.85 -1.77
N ASP A 186 4.55 -17.39 -2.21
CA ASP A 186 5.65 -17.76 -1.32
C ASP A 186 6.16 -16.58 -0.47
N ASN A 187 6.20 -15.38 -1.05
CA ASN A 187 6.76 -14.19 -0.39
C ASN A 187 5.74 -13.14 0.06
N ARG A 188 4.45 -13.33 -0.22
CA ARG A 188 3.39 -12.37 0.14
C ARG A 188 1.99 -12.95 -0.05
N VAL A 189 1.03 -12.34 0.61
CA VAL A 189 -0.40 -12.53 0.33
C VAL A 189 -1.01 -11.26 -0.24
N GLU A 190 -2.00 -11.43 -1.11
CA GLU A 190 -2.66 -10.33 -1.80
C GLU A 190 -4.18 -10.53 -1.73
N ALA A 191 -4.94 -9.47 -1.49
CA ALA A 191 -6.41 -9.47 -1.53
C ALA A 191 -6.91 -8.26 -2.33
N PHE A 192 -7.89 -8.47 -3.21
CA PHE A 192 -8.35 -7.46 -4.18
C PHE A 192 -9.86 -7.28 -4.15
N THR A 193 -10.31 -6.04 -4.33
CA THR A 193 -11.73 -5.74 -4.56
C THR A 193 -11.91 -4.55 -5.50
N THR A 194 -12.94 -4.58 -6.34
CA THR A 194 -13.26 -3.48 -7.27
C THR A 194 -13.84 -2.28 -6.54
N LEU A 195 -14.54 -2.49 -5.43
CA LEU A 195 -15.23 -1.44 -4.68
C LEU A 195 -15.16 -1.74 -3.18
N LEU A 196 -14.67 -0.78 -2.41
CA LEU A 196 -14.57 -0.88 -0.96
C LEU A 196 -15.21 0.35 -0.31
N PRO A 197 -16.37 0.22 0.35
CA PRO A 197 -16.95 1.31 1.14
C PRO A 197 -16.02 1.79 2.25
N GLY A 198 -16.39 2.90 2.90
CA GLY A 198 -15.76 3.34 4.14
C GLY A 198 -15.98 2.33 5.27
N GLY A 199 -14.92 1.96 6.00
CA GLY A 199 -15.03 1.02 7.11
C GLY A 199 -13.71 0.45 7.63
N VAL A 200 -13.84 -0.54 8.51
CA VAL A 200 -12.74 -1.33 9.08
C VAL A 200 -12.84 -2.75 8.54
N TYR A 201 -11.78 -3.21 7.92
CA TYR A 201 -11.70 -4.50 7.25
C TYR A 201 -10.54 -5.30 7.83
N GLN A 202 -10.75 -6.59 8.05
CA GLN A 202 -9.70 -7.49 8.52
C GLN A 202 -9.48 -8.57 7.46
N TYR A 203 -8.20 -8.86 7.19
CA TYR A 203 -7.75 -9.95 6.35
C TYR A 203 -6.91 -10.89 7.22
N LYS A 204 -7.31 -12.16 7.28
CA LYS A 204 -6.66 -13.19 8.10
C LYS A 204 -6.21 -14.34 7.22
N TYR A 205 -4.99 -14.81 7.43
CA TYR A 205 -4.45 -16.01 6.82
C TYR A 205 -3.58 -16.78 7.81
N GLU A 206 -3.43 -18.08 7.59
CA GLU A 206 -2.55 -18.92 8.40
C GLU A 206 -1.15 -18.98 7.80
N ALA A 207 -0.14 -19.02 8.67
CA ALA A 207 1.24 -19.26 8.30
C ALA A 207 1.89 -20.24 9.27
N ARG A 208 2.96 -20.89 8.82
CA ARG A 208 3.85 -21.72 9.66
C ARG A 208 5.20 -21.04 9.80
N ALA A 209 5.74 -21.03 11.02
CA ALA A 209 7.11 -20.60 11.28
C ALA A 209 8.09 -21.73 10.96
N THR A 210 8.71 -21.71 9.78
CA THR A 210 9.50 -22.85 9.28
C THR A 210 10.99 -22.68 9.57
N THR A 211 11.59 -21.53 9.29
CA THR A 211 13.04 -21.32 9.39
C THR A 211 13.41 -20.46 10.60
N PRO A 212 14.17 -20.98 11.59
CA PRO A 212 14.71 -20.17 12.68
C PRO A 212 15.62 -19.04 12.18
N GLY A 213 15.52 -17.87 12.80
CA GLY A 213 16.31 -16.69 12.41
C GLY A 213 15.64 -15.38 12.78
N GLU A 214 16.29 -14.28 12.41
CA GLU A 214 15.76 -12.93 12.59
C GLU A 214 15.45 -12.31 11.22
N PHE A 215 14.23 -11.80 11.06
CA PHE A 215 13.73 -11.32 9.79
C PHE A 215 13.16 -9.92 9.93
N VAL A 216 13.54 -9.03 9.02
CA VAL A 216 12.82 -7.78 8.82
C VAL A 216 11.55 -8.09 8.03
N VAL A 217 10.43 -7.54 8.47
CA VAL A 217 9.16 -7.70 7.78
C VAL A 217 8.80 -6.40 7.09
N PRO A 218 8.70 -6.38 5.75
CA PRO A 218 8.23 -5.21 5.03
C PRO A 218 6.82 -4.82 5.49
N PRO A 219 6.43 -3.53 5.40
CA PRO A 219 5.09 -3.10 5.69
C PRO A 219 4.01 -3.82 4.87
N ALA A 220 2.90 -4.15 5.51
CA ALA A 220 1.67 -4.41 4.79
C ALA A 220 1.16 -3.11 4.18
N LYS A 221 0.64 -3.14 2.94
CA LYS A 221 0.21 -1.96 2.19
C LYS A 221 -1.18 -2.17 1.58
N ALA A 222 -2.04 -1.18 1.71
CA ALA A 222 -3.29 -1.05 0.99
C ALA A 222 -3.21 0.14 0.03
N GLU A 223 -3.71 0.01 -1.20
CA GLU A 223 -3.76 1.12 -2.16
C GLU A 223 -4.89 0.99 -3.17
N GLU A 224 -5.29 2.12 -3.76
CA GLU A 224 -6.06 2.12 -5.01
C GLU A 224 -5.10 1.88 -6.18
N MET A 225 -5.30 0.78 -6.92
CA MET A 225 -4.36 0.32 -7.95
C MET A 225 -4.13 1.33 -9.08
N TYR A 226 -5.10 2.21 -9.32
CA TYR A 226 -5.04 3.21 -10.39
C TYR A 226 -4.87 4.65 -9.88
N GLU A 227 -4.85 4.84 -8.56
CA GLU A 227 -4.61 6.11 -7.86
C GLU A 227 -3.61 5.85 -6.72
N PRO A 228 -2.34 5.53 -7.03
CA PRO A 228 -1.36 5.06 -6.04
C PRO A 228 -0.98 6.11 -4.97
N GLU A 229 -1.35 7.37 -5.17
CA GLU A 229 -1.31 8.42 -4.14
C GLU A 229 -2.28 8.13 -2.97
N SER A 230 -3.36 7.37 -3.22
CA SER A 230 -4.30 6.88 -2.22
C SER A 230 -3.83 5.53 -1.69
N PHE A 231 -3.02 5.56 -0.63
CA PHE A 231 -2.49 4.34 -0.01
C PHE A 231 -2.40 4.45 1.52
N GLY A 232 -2.08 3.32 2.15
CA GLY A 232 -1.70 3.23 3.54
C GLY A 232 -0.78 2.05 3.74
N ARG A 233 0.15 2.17 4.66
CA ARG A 233 1.04 1.05 5.02
C ARG A 233 1.32 1.01 6.50
N SER A 234 1.53 -0.20 7.02
CA SER A 234 2.00 -0.39 8.39
C SER A 234 3.44 0.13 8.55
N GLY A 235 3.95 0.07 9.78
CA GLY A 235 5.38 0.13 9.99
C GLY A 235 6.06 -1.17 9.53
N SER A 236 7.38 -1.14 9.40
CA SER A 236 8.18 -2.37 9.32
C SER A 236 8.15 -3.08 10.68
N ASP A 237 8.05 -4.41 10.68
CA ASP A 237 8.21 -5.21 11.89
C ASP A 237 9.54 -5.96 11.88
N ARG A 238 9.88 -6.57 13.01
CA ARG A 238 10.93 -7.58 13.13
C ARG A 238 10.32 -8.84 13.73
N VAL A 239 10.60 -9.99 13.12
CA VAL A 239 10.17 -11.31 13.59
C VAL A 239 11.39 -12.15 13.89
N VAL A 240 11.43 -12.75 15.07
CA VAL A 240 12.45 -13.70 15.53
C VAL A 240 11.80 -15.07 15.65
N ILE A 241 12.29 -16.05 14.89
CA ILE A 241 11.84 -17.44 14.94
C ILE A 241 12.87 -18.27 15.68
N ARG A 242 12.46 -18.97 16.74
CA ARG A 242 13.35 -19.81 17.56
C ARG A 242 12.67 -21.02 18.14
#